data_AF-A0A366QZY3-F1
#
_entry.id   AF-A0A366QZY3-F1
#
_cell.length_a   1.000
_cell.length_b   1.000
_cell.length_c   1.000
_cell.angle_alpha   90.00
_cell.angle_beta   90.00
_cell.angle_gamma   90.00
#
_symmetry.space_group_name_H-M   'P 1'
#
loop_
_entity.id
_entity.type
_entity.pdbx_description
1 polymer ?
#
loop_
_entity_poly.entity_id
_entity_poly.type
_entity_poly.pdbx_seq_one_letter_code
_entity_poly.pdbx_strand_id
1 'polypeptide(L)'
;MALHKQRTGYAAYLLLTFWYFITPTLARSYSQYQHFFPAWDPILQDQLLTPNCTEPMAQYRNRSDPDRRVGYGVIDCILETMPEFRKAELASSAVILGLAPAILQLMSASYLDTAMLSFRRPGLAFLLSMASSGVRPLGAGEYDGYIDTMGTEPFRTNFGRPHSSSIPAFVSGLEYTVATAAVANNAYLAYQLSTWAVCTFAPGQDFLPAVWTVAAVAIHLVGYIAAGLKVTVKEETPGGHSGIWHGLWAELKPTPWQSRLVVTKDDRHSGWFLVLVSFLYIGDALQVFFGTLILSSLVFISVRDSAVIVIRLTASALFARGILLYEITAFTTEKKKRNLSGMTLYTSLE
;
A
#
# COMPACT_ATOMS: atom_id res chain seq x y z
N MET A 1 0.47 14.01 -28.65
CA MET A 1 -0.89 14.34 -28.11
C MET A 1 -1.84 13.14 -28.09
N ALA A 2 -1.81 12.23 -29.08
CA ALA A 2 -2.66 11.03 -29.10
C ALA A 2 -2.28 9.93 -28.06
N LEU A 3 -0.98 9.69 -27.84
CA LEU A 3 -0.49 8.67 -26.88
C LEU A 3 -0.81 8.99 -25.40
N HIS A 4 -0.93 10.27 -25.05
CA HIS A 4 -1.28 10.68 -23.68
C HIS A 4 -2.77 10.45 -23.38
N LYS A 5 -3.63 10.58 -24.40
CA LYS A 5 -5.08 10.34 -24.31
C LYS A 5 -5.42 8.85 -24.15
N GLN A 6 -4.54 7.96 -24.64
CA GLN A 6 -4.72 6.51 -24.51
C GLN A 6 -4.36 6.01 -23.11
N ARG A 7 -3.29 6.55 -22.49
CA ARG A 7 -2.82 6.14 -21.15
C ARG A 7 -3.76 6.58 -20.02
N THR A 8 -4.41 7.73 -20.15
CA THR A 8 -5.42 8.22 -19.19
C THR A 8 -6.74 7.43 -19.27
N GLY A 9 -7.11 6.92 -20.44
CA GLY A 9 -8.28 6.06 -20.61
C GLY A 9 -8.18 4.74 -19.84
N TYR A 10 -7.02 4.07 -19.90
CA TYR A 10 -6.81 2.82 -19.15
C TYR A 10 -6.79 3.03 -17.63
N ALA A 11 -6.22 4.14 -17.15
CA ALA A 11 -6.24 4.49 -15.73
C ALA A 11 -7.67 4.76 -15.20
N ALA A 12 -8.50 5.43 -16.00
CA ALA A 12 -9.90 5.67 -15.66
C ALA A 12 -10.73 4.37 -15.63
N TYR A 13 -10.48 3.45 -16.57
CA TYR A 13 -11.09 2.11 -16.56
C TYR A 13 -10.66 1.29 -15.34
N LEU A 14 -9.38 1.33 -14.97
CA LEU A 14 -8.87 0.66 -13.77
C LEU A 14 -9.49 1.22 -12.49
N LEU A 15 -9.61 2.54 -12.37
CA LEU A 15 -10.29 3.19 -11.24
C LEU A 15 -11.77 2.80 -11.16
N LEU A 16 -12.49 2.74 -12.28
CA LEU A 16 -13.89 2.32 -12.31
C LEU A 16 -14.07 0.84 -11.96
N THR A 17 -13.19 -0.04 -12.43
CA THR A 17 -13.20 -1.46 -12.02
C THR A 17 -12.87 -1.61 -10.55
N PHE A 18 -11.90 -0.86 -10.04
CA PHE A 18 -11.52 -0.87 -8.63
C PHE A 18 -12.66 -0.36 -7.74
N TRP A 19 -13.37 0.70 -8.17
CA TRP A 19 -14.56 1.21 -7.49
C TRP A 19 -15.72 0.20 -7.47
N TYR A 20 -15.89 -0.57 -8.55
CA TYR A 20 -16.88 -1.65 -8.64
C TYR A 20 -16.52 -2.85 -7.73
N PHE A 21 -15.24 -3.11 -7.48
CA PHE A 21 -14.81 -4.10 -6.47
C PHE A 21 -14.89 -3.56 -5.03
N ILE A 22 -14.96 -2.24 -4.85
CA ILE A 22 -15.09 -1.57 -3.55
C ILE A 22 -16.55 -1.40 -3.14
N THR A 23 -17.55 -1.57 -4.03
CA THR A 23 -18.96 -1.50 -3.59
C THR A 23 -19.19 -2.57 -2.52
N PRO A 24 -19.41 -2.18 -1.25
CA PRO A 24 -19.62 -3.15 -0.20
C PRO A 24 -20.90 -3.89 -0.53
N THR A 25 -20.86 -5.22 -0.49
CA THR A 25 -22.08 -5.99 -0.50
C THR A 25 -22.90 -5.51 0.70
N LEU A 26 -24.12 -5.04 0.47
CA LEU A 26 -25.05 -4.66 1.54
C LEU A 26 -25.46 -5.87 2.41
N ALA A 27 -24.95 -7.07 2.13
CA ALA A 27 -25.17 -8.26 2.92
C ALA A 27 -24.34 -8.24 4.21
N ARG A 28 -24.95 -8.68 5.31
CA ARG A 28 -24.29 -8.93 6.60
C ARG A 28 -23.27 -10.07 6.44
N SER A 29 -22.11 -9.96 7.10
CA SER A 29 -21.14 -11.06 7.15
C SER A 29 -21.51 -12.13 8.19
N TYR A 30 -21.09 -13.36 7.92
CA TYR A 30 -21.26 -14.56 8.75
C TYR A 30 -19.93 -15.29 9.03
N SER A 31 -18.82 -14.69 8.61
CA SER A 31 -17.48 -15.30 8.68
C SER A 31 -16.86 -15.19 10.08
N GLN A 32 -17.33 -14.24 10.89
CA GLN A 32 -16.81 -13.96 12.22
C GLN A 32 -17.32 -14.97 13.26
N TYR A 33 -16.63 -15.04 14.40
CA TYR A 33 -16.90 -15.98 15.51
C TYR A 33 -16.76 -17.47 15.19
N GLN A 34 -16.23 -17.83 14.02
CA GLN A 34 -15.90 -19.22 13.68
C GLN A 34 -14.52 -19.60 14.21
N HIS A 35 -13.59 -18.65 14.14
CA HIS A 35 -12.22 -18.75 14.59
C HIS A 35 -11.81 -17.42 15.22
N PHE A 36 -10.91 -17.46 16.20
CA PHE A 36 -10.29 -16.28 16.80
C PHE A 36 -8.77 -16.35 16.69
N PHE A 37 -8.10 -15.30 17.15
CA PHE A 37 -6.65 -15.33 17.25
C PHE A 37 -6.17 -16.40 18.24
N PRO A 38 -4.98 -17.01 18.01
CA PRO A 38 -4.55 -18.22 18.74
C PRO A 38 -4.56 -18.11 20.27
N ALA A 39 -4.30 -16.92 20.83
CA ALA A 39 -4.32 -16.75 22.28
C ALA A 39 -5.74 -16.79 22.88
N TRP A 40 -6.76 -16.40 22.10
CA TRP A 40 -8.14 -16.28 22.53
C TRP A 40 -9.03 -17.43 22.07
N ASP A 41 -8.72 -18.07 20.95
CA ASP A 41 -9.57 -19.10 20.33
C ASP A 41 -10.05 -20.18 21.30
N PRO A 42 -9.21 -20.91 22.05
CA PRO A 42 -9.72 -21.95 22.95
C PRO A 42 -10.61 -21.40 24.07
N ILE A 43 -10.37 -20.17 24.53
CA ILE A 43 -11.11 -19.53 25.62
C ILE A 43 -12.48 -19.08 25.13
N LEU A 44 -12.53 -18.37 24.00
CA LEU A 44 -13.75 -17.81 23.45
C LEU A 44 -14.67 -18.91 22.89
N GLN A 45 -14.10 -19.95 22.28
CA GLN A 45 -14.89 -21.09 21.79
C GLN A 45 -15.60 -21.81 22.94
N ASP A 46 -14.93 -22.01 24.09
CA ASP A 46 -15.56 -22.60 25.28
C ASP A 46 -16.66 -21.70 25.85
N GLN A 47 -16.42 -20.38 25.91
CA GLN A 47 -17.43 -19.40 26.35
C GLN A 47 -18.66 -19.38 25.44
N LEU A 48 -18.50 -19.51 24.13
CA LEU A 48 -19.61 -19.56 23.18
C LEU A 48 -20.51 -20.80 23.33
N LEU A 49 -20.04 -21.85 24.00
CA LEU A 49 -20.83 -23.04 24.31
C LEU A 49 -21.66 -22.91 25.60
N THR A 50 -21.46 -21.83 26.37
CA THR A 50 -22.23 -21.59 27.59
C THR A 50 -23.70 -21.26 27.27
N PRO A 51 -24.65 -21.61 28.16
CA PRO A 51 -26.08 -21.36 27.94
C PRO A 51 -26.39 -19.90 27.59
N ASN A 52 -25.69 -18.96 28.24
CA ASN A 52 -25.87 -17.53 28.04
C ASN A 52 -25.53 -17.08 26.61
N CYS A 53 -24.55 -17.71 25.94
CA CYS A 53 -24.10 -17.31 24.60
C CYS A 53 -24.68 -18.14 23.46
N THR A 54 -25.33 -19.27 23.78
CA THR A 54 -25.90 -20.17 22.76
C THR A 54 -27.01 -19.52 21.93
N GLU A 55 -27.91 -18.75 22.56
CA GLU A 55 -29.00 -18.06 21.85
C GLU A 55 -28.50 -16.91 20.97
N PRO A 56 -27.70 -15.94 21.45
CA PRO A 56 -27.11 -14.90 20.60
C PRO A 56 -26.33 -15.49 19.42
N MET A 57 -25.58 -16.56 19.64
CA MET A 57 -24.82 -17.22 18.57
C MET A 57 -25.72 -17.92 17.55
N ALA A 58 -26.83 -18.51 17.97
CA ALA A 58 -27.83 -19.09 17.06
C ALA A 58 -28.52 -18.01 16.22
N GLN A 59 -28.86 -16.86 16.82
CA GLN A 59 -29.41 -15.72 16.10
C GLN A 59 -28.40 -15.15 15.07
N TYR A 60 -27.12 -15.01 15.45
CA TYR A 60 -26.06 -14.59 14.54
C TYR A 60 -25.92 -15.52 13.32
N ARG A 61 -26.00 -16.84 13.54
CA ARG A 61 -25.90 -17.84 12.46
C ARG A 61 -27.14 -17.91 11.57
N ASN A 62 -28.28 -17.34 11.98
CA ASN A 62 -29.50 -17.37 11.20
C ASN A 62 -29.39 -16.47 9.96
N ARG A 63 -29.13 -17.08 8.80
CA ARG A 63 -28.99 -16.38 7.51
C ARG A 63 -30.27 -15.73 6.99
N SER A 64 -31.43 -16.12 7.52
CA SER A 64 -32.71 -15.56 7.13
C SER A 64 -32.97 -14.19 7.75
N ASP A 65 -32.24 -13.85 8.82
CA ASP A 65 -32.35 -12.56 9.50
C ASP A 65 -31.39 -11.55 8.85
N PRO A 66 -31.89 -10.45 8.25
CA PRO A 66 -31.05 -9.42 7.65
C PRO A 66 -30.44 -8.44 8.66
N ASP A 67 -30.80 -8.50 9.96
CA ASP A 67 -30.39 -7.50 10.94
C ASP A 67 -28.88 -7.55 11.21
N ARG A 68 -28.18 -6.46 10.90
CA ARG A 68 -26.74 -6.32 11.11
C ARG A 68 -26.36 -6.17 12.59
N ARG A 69 -27.33 -5.93 13.47
CA ARG A 69 -27.11 -5.68 14.90
C ARG A 69 -26.97 -6.95 15.73
N VAL A 70 -27.33 -8.12 15.21
CA VAL A 70 -27.27 -9.38 15.98
C VAL A 70 -25.86 -9.71 16.50
N GLY A 71 -24.80 -9.22 15.81
CA GLY A 71 -23.42 -9.38 16.26
C GLY A 71 -23.14 -8.69 17.61
N TYR A 72 -23.87 -7.63 17.94
CA TYR A 72 -23.77 -6.99 19.27
C TYR A 72 -24.15 -7.96 20.39
N GLY A 73 -25.19 -8.77 20.21
CA GLY A 73 -25.60 -9.75 21.21
C GLY A 73 -24.52 -10.80 21.51
N VAL A 74 -23.76 -11.21 20.49
CA VAL A 74 -22.62 -12.14 20.68
C VAL A 74 -21.47 -11.45 21.42
N ILE A 75 -21.17 -10.19 21.07
CA ILE A 75 -20.16 -9.39 21.79
C ILE A 75 -20.55 -9.23 23.26
N ASP A 76 -21.78 -8.82 23.53
CA ASP A 76 -22.28 -8.57 24.88
C ASP A 76 -22.16 -9.83 25.73
N CYS A 77 -22.58 -11.00 25.23
CA CYS A 77 -22.46 -12.24 25.98
C CYS A 77 -21.00 -12.61 26.32
N ILE A 78 -20.08 -12.47 25.36
CA ILE A 78 -18.65 -12.74 25.62
C ILE A 78 -18.11 -11.76 26.67
N LEU A 79 -18.41 -10.47 26.53
CA LEU A 79 -17.90 -9.45 27.45
C LEU A 79 -18.51 -9.59 28.85
N GLU A 80 -19.79 -9.91 28.99
CA GLU A 80 -20.42 -10.10 30.30
C GLU A 80 -19.81 -11.26 31.10
N THR A 81 -19.44 -12.34 30.42
CA THR A 81 -18.83 -13.53 31.05
C THR A 81 -17.32 -13.40 31.27
N MET A 82 -16.70 -12.39 30.69
CA MET A 82 -15.25 -12.18 30.75
C MET A 82 -14.83 -11.46 32.05
N PRO A 83 -13.78 -11.92 32.75
CA PRO A 83 -13.21 -11.19 33.89
C PRO A 83 -12.71 -9.80 33.53
N GLU A 84 -12.77 -8.84 34.46
CA GLU A 84 -12.36 -7.45 34.22
C GLU A 84 -10.90 -7.30 33.75
N PHE A 85 -9.98 -8.13 34.26
CA PHE A 85 -8.58 -8.10 33.83
C PHE A 85 -8.41 -8.47 32.35
N ARG A 86 -9.26 -9.35 31.82
CA ARG A 86 -9.26 -9.76 30.42
C ARG A 86 -9.87 -8.69 29.51
N LYS A 87 -10.89 -7.97 29.99
CA LYS A 87 -11.41 -6.77 29.29
C LYS A 87 -10.34 -5.68 29.20
N ALA A 88 -9.58 -5.47 30.28
CA ALA A 88 -8.45 -4.54 30.28
C ALA A 88 -7.33 -4.98 29.31
N GLU A 89 -7.10 -6.28 29.16
CA GLU A 89 -6.17 -6.83 28.15
C GLU A 89 -6.66 -6.54 26.71
N LEU A 90 -7.95 -6.76 26.42
CA LEU A 90 -8.55 -6.41 25.12
C LEU A 90 -8.41 -4.91 24.82
N ALA A 91 -8.68 -4.04 25.79
CA ALA A 91 -8.49 -2.60 25.65
C ALA A 91 -7.03 -2.23 25.36
N SER A 92 -6.08 -2.91 26.00
CA SER A 92 -4.65 -2.70 25.75
C SER A 92 -4.23 -3.13 24.34
N SER A 93 -4.83 -4.23 23.83
CA SER A 93 -4.60 -4.72 22.47
C SER A 93 -5.08 -3.73 21.40
N ALA A 94 -6.25 -3.12 21.63
CA ALA A 94 -6.83 -2.09 20.78
C ALA A 94 -5.94 -0.85 20.64
N VAL A 95 -5.23 -0.45 21.71
CA VAL A 95 -4.27 0.67 21.64
C VAL A 95 -3.11 0.33 20.69
N ILE A 96 -2.54 -0.87 20.79
CA ILE A 96 -1.43 -1.30 19.91
C ILE A 96 -1.87 -1.30 18.45
N LEU A 97 -3.04 -1.89 18.16
CA LEU A 97 -3.59 -1.94 16.81
C LEU A 97 -3.98 -0.55 16.30
N GLY A 98 -4.53 0.32 17.15
CA GLY A 98 -4.87 1.69 16.82
C GLY A 98 -3.66 2.57 16.43
N LEU A 99 -2.47 2.24 16.96
CA LEU A 99 -1.22 2.91 16.61
C LEU A 99 -0.58 2.37 15.32
N ALA A 100 -0.97 1.17 14.86
CA ALA A 100 -0.39 0.54 13.68
C ALA A 100 -0.44 1.41 12.41
N PRO A 101 -1.55 2.10 12.07
CA PRO A 101 -1.62 2.96 10.89
C PRO A 101 -0.60 4.09 10.92
N ALA A 102 -0.36 4.70 12.07
CA ALA A 102 0.65 5.75 12.23
C ALA A 102 2.09 5.20 12.09
N ILE A 103 2.36 4.03 12.68
CA ILE A 103 3.66 3.35 12.50
C ILE A 103 3.90 3.03 11.02
N LEU A 104 2.90 2.48 10.34
CA LEU A 104 3.00 2.16 8.92
C LEU A 104 3.15 3.41 8.07
N GLN A 105 2.49 4.52 8.42
CA GLN A 105 2.66 5.80 7.73
C GLN A 105 4.12 6.28 7.74
N LEU A 106 4.85 6.07 8.85
CA LEU A 106 6.26 6.45 8.96
C LEU A 106 7.18 5.50 8.17
N MET A 107 6.86 4.21 8.18
CA MET A 107 7.73 3.16 7.64
C MET A 107 7.51 2.87 6.15
N SER A 108 6.34 3.19 5.61
CA SER A 108 5.96 2.89 4.22
C SER A 108 6.64 3.80 3.19
N ALA A 109 6.56 3.38 1.92
CA ALA A 109 6.93 4.24 0.80
C ALA A 109 5.89 5.35 0.60
N SER A 110 6.30 6.47 0.01
CA SER A 110 5.35 7.49 -0.42
C SER A 110 4.65 7.10 -1.73
N TYR A 111 3.56 7.79 -2.05
CA TYR A 111 2.92 7.64 -3.35
C TYR A 111 3.78 8.16 -4.51
N LEU A 112 4.72 9.09 -4.25
CA LEU A 112 5.60 9.65 -5.29
C LEU A 112 6.81 8.74 -5.57
N ASP A 113 7.36 8.14 -4.51
CA ASP A 113 8.31 7.03 -4.57
C ASP A 113 7.84 5.94 -5.55
N THR A 114 6.68 5.37 -5.26
CA THR A 114 6.06 4.29 -6.04
C THR A 114 5.67 4.73 -7.45
N ALA A 115 5.15 5.96 -7.61
CA ALA A 115 4.85 6.54 -8.91
C ALA A 115 6.08 6.62 -9.81
N MET A 116 7.24 6.99 -9.29
CA MET A 116 8.45 7.16 -10.09
C MET A 116 9.00 5.82 -10.56
N LEU A 117 9.00 4.80 -9.69
CA LEU A 117 9.33 3.44 -10.08
C LEU A 117 8.38 2.92 -11.17
N SER A 118 7.09 3.22 -11.07
CA SER A 118 6.09 2.71 -12.02
C SER A 118 6.27 3.20 -13.47
N PHE A 119 7.04 4.27 -13.69
CA PHE A 119 7.40 4.68 -15.06
C PHE A 119 8.40 3.73 -15.74
N ARG A 120 9.13 2.92 -14.96
CA ARG A 120 10.09 1.92 -15.45
C ARG A 120 9.61 0.49 -15.24
N ARG A 121 9.17 0.18 -14.02
CA ARG A 121 8.77 -1.15 -13.57
C ARG A 121 7.38 -1.11 -12.96
N PRO A 122 6.32 -0.86 -13.77
CA PRO A 122 4.95 -0.75 -13.28
C PRO A 122 4.46 -2.00 -12.54
N GLY A 123 4.89 -3.19 -12.96
CA GLY A 123 4.50 -4.45 -12.31
C GLY A 123 5.03 -4.53 -10.88
N LEU A 124 6.33 -4.27 -10.71
CA LEU A 124 6.95 -4.26 -9.40
C LEU A 124 6.36 -3.14 -8.52
N ALA A 125 6.22 -1.92 -9.06
CA ALA A 125 5.65 -0.80 -8.31
C ALA A 125 4.24 -1.09 -7.78
N PHE A 126 3.42 -1.81 -8.55
CA PHE A 126 2.09 -2.25 -8.13
C PHE A 126 2.16 -3.28 -6.99
N LEU A 127 3.06 -4.27 -7.06
CA LEU A 127 3.24 -5.20 -5.95
C LEU A 127 3.71 -4.48 -4.68
N LEU A 128 4.63 -3.52 -4.81
CA LEU A 128 5.15 -2.76 -3.67
C LEU A 128 4.09 -1.86 -3.03
N SER A 129 3.14 -1.31 -3.80
CA SER A 129 2.01 -0.57 -3.23
C SER A 129 1.01 -1.47 -2.49
N MET A 130 0.84 -2.72 -2.94
CA MET A 130 0.01 -3.73 -2.25
C MET A 130 0.68 -4.32 -1.00
N ALA A 131 2.01 -4.24 -0.90
CA ALA A 131 2.79 -4.82 0.19
C ALA A 131 2.67 -4.04 1.51
N SER A 132 2.13 -2.82 1.50
CA SER A 132 1.88 -2.02 2.70
C SER A 132 0.43 -1.57 2.79
N SER A 133 -0.07 -1.48 4.03
CA SER A 133 -1.37 -0.88 4.36
C SER A 133 -1.26 0.60 4.79
N GLY A 134 -0.04 1.16 4.80
CA GLY A 134 0.22 2.58 5.08
C GLY A 134 0.86 3.28 3.89
N VAL A 135 0.66 4.60 3.81
CA VAL A 135 1.26 5.46 2.78
C VAL A 135 1.98 6.60 3.48
N ARG A 136 3.25 6.83 3.16
CA ARG A 136 4.00 7.95 3.73
C ARG A 136 3.52 9.27 3.11
N PRO A 137 3.06 10.24 3.92
CA PRO A 137 2.55 11.50 3.42
C PRO A 137 3.69 12.33 2.86
N LEU A 138 3.34 13.15 1.88
CA LEU A 138 4.19 14.22 1.35
C LEU A 138 3.43 15.53 1.50
N GLY A 139 4.11 16.58 1.97
CA GLY A 139 3.53 17.91 2.05
C GLY A 139 3.20 18.45 0.66
N ALA A 140 2.13 19.24 0.56
CA ALA A 140 1.71 19.84 -0.72
C ALA A 140 2.80 20.71 -1.38
N GLY A 141 3.66 21.35 -0.58
CA GLY A 141 4.82 22.12 -1.07
C GLY A 141 6.09 21.29 -1.31
N GLU A 142 6.11 20.03 -0.86
CA GLU A 142 7.28 19.14 -0.96
C GLU A 142 7.30 18.35 -2.27
N TYR A 143 6.16 18.27 -2.96
CA TYR A 143 6.03 17.51 -4.21
C TYR A 143 7.04 17.97 -5.27
N ASP A 144 7.17 19.28 -5.46
CA ASP A 144 8.10 19.86 -6.42
C ASP A 144 9.55 19.64 -6.04
N GLY A 145 9.88 19.92 -4.77
CA GLY A 145 11.22 19.70 -4.24
C GLY A 145 11.64 18.24 -4.35
N TYR A 146 10.72 17.30 -4.11
CA TYR A 146 10.97 15.88 -4.22
C TYR A 146 11.36 15.44 -5.64
N ILE A 147 10.66 15.94 -6.65
CA ILE A 147 11.02 15.66 -8.05
C ILE A 147 12.38 16.29 -8.37
N ASP A 148 12.63 17.51 -7.89
CA ASP A 148 13.86 18.25 -8.21
C ASP A 148 15.11 17.66 -7.53
N THR A 149 14.95 16.99 -6.38
CA THR A 149 16.03 16.30 -5.67
C THR A 149 16.17 14.83 -6.03
N MET A 150 15.18 14.24 -6.71
CA MET A 150 15.22 12.84 -7.11
C MET A 150 16.47 12.56 -7.97
N GLY A 151 17.30 11.61 -7.52
CA GLY A 151 18.54 11.24 -8.19
C GLY A 151 19.75 12.14 -7.91
N THR A 152 19.60 13.14 -7.04
CA THR A 152 20.70 13.98 -6.55
C THR A 152 21.26 13.53 -5.19
N GLU A 153 20.71 12.45 -4.64
CA GLU A 153 21.13 11.82 -3.38
C GLU A 153 22.62 11.44 -3.41
N PRO A 154 23.37 11.69 -2.31
CA PRO A 154 24.80 11.38 -2.22
C PRO A 154 25.07 9.86 -2.19
N PHE A 155 24.08 9.06 -1.79
CA PHE A 155 24.15 7.60 -1.79
C PHE A 155 23.86 7.04 -3.19
N ARG A 156 24.81 7.25 -4.11
CA ARG A 156 24.86 6.51 -5.37
C ARG A 156 25.32 5.09 -5.10
N THR A 157 24.41 4.14 -5.15
CA THR A 157 24.76 2.72 -5.10
C THR A 157 25.36 2.32 -6.45
N ASN A 158 26.68 2.49 -6.58
CA ASN A 158 27.37 2.11 -7.80
C ASN A 158 27.67 0.60 -7.75
N PHE A 159 26.66 -0.23 -7.99
CA PHE A 159 26.78 -1.70 -8.01
C PHE A 159 27.65 -2.23 -9.17
N GLY A 160 28.29 -1.32 -9.93
CA GLY A 160 29.11 -1.65 -11.08
C GLY A 160 28.28 -2.27 -12.21
N ARG A 161 28.98 -2.70 -13.27
CA ARG A 161 28.35 -3.54 -14.29
C ARG A 161 28.24 -4.96 -13.74
N PRO A 162 27.10 -5.65 -13.95
CA PRO A 162 26.98 -7.03 -13.52
C PRO A 162 28.04 -7.88 -14.22
N HIS A 163 28.76 -8.70 -13.45
CA HIS A 163 29.81 -9.58 -13.97
C HIS A 163 29.25 -10.65 -14.94
N SER A 164 27.97 -11.00 -14.79
CA SER A 164 27.29 -12.00 -15.62
C SER A 164 25.93 -11.49 -16.08
N SER A 165 25.50 -11.90 -17.28
CA SER A 165 24.21 -11.57 -17.88
C SER A 165 23.01 -12.13 -17.09
N SER A 166 23.22 -13.13 -16.24
CA SER A 166 22.16 -13.75 -15.42
C SER A 166 21.90 -13.03 -14.10
N ILE A 167 22.84 -12.20 -13.61
CA ILE A 167 22.71 -11.53 -12.31
C ILE A 167 21.50 -10.58 -12.26
N PRO A 168 21.24 -9.72 -13.27
CA PRO A 168 20.07 -8.84 -13.25
C PRO A 168 18.74 -9.60 -13.15
N ALA A 169 18.61 -10.71 -13.88
CA ALA A 169 17.41 -11.54 -13.84
C ALA A 169 17.23 -12.20 -12.47
N PHE A 170 18.32 -12.65 -11.85
CA PHE A 170 18.29 -13.20 -10.49
C PHE A 170 17.85 -12.16 -9.45
N VAL A 171 18.43 -10.96 -9.48
CA VAL A 171 18.05 -9.87 -8.56
C VAL A 171 16.59 -9.49 -8.76
N SER A 172 16.14 -9.31 -10.01
CA SER A 172 14.73 -9.04 -10.29
C SER A 172 13.83 -10.17 -9.77
N GLY A 173 14.23 -11.43 -9.95
CA GLY A 173 13.50 -12.58 -9.42
C GLY A 173 13.38 -12.54 -7.89
N LEU A 174 14.45 -12.14 -7.20
CA LEU A 174 14.44 -11.97 -5.75
C LEU A 174 13.50 -10.84 -5.31
N GLU A 175 13.55 -9.68 -5.96
CA GLU A 175 12.67 -8.54 -5.66
C GLU A 175 11.20 -8.91 -5.80
N TYR A 176 10.84 -9.57 -6.91
CA TYR A 176 9.47 -10.03 -7.16
C TYR A 176 9.02 -11.08 -6.14
N THR A 177 9.92 -11.99 -5.75
CA THR A 177 9.63 -13.00 -4.72
C THR A 177 9.36 -12.35 -3.38
N VAL A 178 10.23 -11.44 -2.95
CA VAL A 178 10.08 -10.72 -1.67
C VAL A 178 8.84 -9.82 -1.69
N ALA A 179 8.61 -9.09 -2.79
CA ALA A 179 7.43 -8.24 -2.95
C ALA A 179 6.13 -9.07 -2.90
N THR A 180 6.07 -10.19 -3.61
CA THR A 180 4.90 -11.09 -3.60
C THR A 180 4.67 -11.70 -2.22
N ALA A 181 5.73 -12.12 -1.53
CA ALA A 181 5.62 -12.62 -0.16
C ALA A 181 5.11 -11.54 0.81
N ALA A 182 5.56 -10.29 0.65
CA ALA A 182 5.07 -9.16 1.44
C ALA A 182 3.60 -8.86 1.16
N VAL A 183 3.16 -8.90 -0.11
CA VAL A 183 1.74 -8.77 -0.49
C VAL A 183 0.89 -9.88 0.11
N ALA A 184 1.33 -11.14 -0.01
CA ALA A 184 0.62 -12.29 0.55
C ALA A 184 0.49 -12.17 2.07
N ASN A 185 1.56 -11.73 2.76
CA ASN A 185 1.52 -11.49 4.20
C ASN A 185 0.54 -10.36 4.57
N ASN A 186 0.58 -9.23 3.87
CA ASN A 186 -0.32 -8.10 4.11
C ASN A 186 -1.79 -8.48 3.87
N ALA A 187 -2.08 -9.15 2.76
CA ALA A 187 -3.42 -9.64 2.41
C ALA A 187 -3.94 -10.69 3.41
N TYR A 188 -3.07 -11.61 3.84
CA TYR A 188 -3.44 -12.61 4.85
C TYR A 188 -3.75 -11.97 6.21
N LEU A 189 -2.97 -10.96 6.63
CA LEU A 189 -3.26 -10.23 7.86
C LEU A 189 -4.55 -9.43 7.76
N ALA A 190 -4.83 -8.78 6.63
CA ALA A 190 -6.09 -8.10 6.39
C ALA A 190 -7.28 -9.08 6.49
N TYR A 191 -7.14 -10.28 5.92
CA TYR A 191 -8.13 -11.37 6.05
C TYR A 191 -8.32 -11.83 7.49
N GLN A 192 -7.24 -12.06 8.25
CA GLN A 192 -7.32 -12.46 9.65
C GLN A 192 -7.99 -11.38 10.50
N LEU A 193 -7.61 -10.12 10.34
CA LEU A 193 -8.22 -9.00 11.06
C LEU A 193 -9.72 -8.84 10.72
N SER A 194 -10.09 -9.18 9.49
CA SER A 194 -11.48 -9.11 9.03
C SER A 194 -12.35 -10.22 9.65
N THR A 195 -11.84 -11.44 9.69
CA THR A 195 -12.63 -12.65 10.00
C THR A 195 -12.43 -13.19 11.43
N TRP A 196 -11.27 -13.00 12.04
CA TRP A 196 -10.93 -13.54 13.37
C TRP A 196 -11.09 -12.52 14.50
N ALA A 197 -11.32 -11.27 14.13
CA ALA A 197 -11.67 -10.20 15.05
C ALA A 197 -12.97 -9.54 14.63
N VAL A 198 -13.56 -8.78 15.55
CA VAL A 198 -14.84 -8.13 15.32
C VAL A 198 -14.73 -6.65 15.59
N CYS A 199 -15.28 -5.84 14.70
CA CYS A 199 -15.35 -4.40 14.87
C CYS A 199 -16.53 -4.05 15.78
N THR A 200 -16.27 -3.44 16.94
CA THR A 200 -17.30 -3.19 17.96
C THR A 200 -18.40 -2.24 17.51
N PHE A 201 -18.11 -1.23 16.69
CA PHE A 201 -19.15 -0.31 16.20
C PHE A 201 -19.86 -0.78 14.92
N ALA A 202 -19.39 -1.87 14.30
CA ALA A 202 -19.95 -2.40 13.06
C ALA A 202 -19.77 -3.93 12.94
N PRO A 203 -20.30 -4.75 13.88
CA PRO A 203 -20.04 -6.19 13.92
C PRO A 203 -20.66 -6.96 12.74
N GLY A 204 -21.54 -6.34 11.95
CA GLY A 204 -22.07 -6.93 10.71
C GLY A 204 -21.15 -6.76 9.49
N GLN A 205 -20.02 -6.05 9.62
CA GLN A 205 -19.11 -5.71 8.53
C GLN A 205 -17.70 -6.23 8.84
N ASP A 206 -17.32 -7.35 8.24
CA ASP A 206 -16.00 -7.97 8.40
C ASP A 206 -14.93 -7.35 7.51
N PHE A 207 -15.30 -6.80 6.35
CA PHE A 207 -14.37 -6.31 5.33
C PHE A 207 -13.68 -4.96 5.65
N LEU A 208 -13.96 -4.32 6.79
CA LEU A 208 -13.45 -2.98 7.10
C LEU A 208 -11.90 -2.92 7.14
N PRO A 209 -11.18 -3.88 7.77
CA PRO A 209 -9.72 -3.91 7.70
C PRO A 209 -9.19 -4.09 6.28
N ALA A 210 -9.88 -4.88 5.44
CA ALA A 210 -9.51 -5.05 4.05
C ALA A 210 -9.69 -3.76 3.23
N VAL A 211 -10.78 -3.01 3.45
CA VAL A 211 -11.00 -1.69 2.82
C VAL A 211 -9.89 -0.71 3.21
N TRP A 212 -9.46 -0.72 4.48
CA TRP A 212 -8.31 0.06 4.91
C TRP A 212 -7.06 -0.33 4.12
N THR A 213 -6.69 -1.61 4.02
CA THR A 213 -5.54 -2.03 3.20
C THR A 213 -5.65 -1.62 1.73
N VAL A 214 -6.83 -1.79 1.13
CA VAL A 214 -7.10 -1.46 -0.28
C VAL A 214 -7.02 0.05 -0.55
N ALA A 215 -7.43 0.89 0.41
CA ALA A 215 -7.35 2.33 0.30
C ALA A 215 -5.90 2.83 0.14
N ALA A 216 -4.92 2.18 0.77
CA ALA A 216 -3.51 2.51 0.57
C ALA A 216 -3.08 2.32 -0.90
N VAL A 217 -3.50 1.22 -1.54
CA VAL A 217 -3.25 0.95 -2.97
C VAL A 217 -3.89 2.02 -3.85
N ALA A 218 -5.11 2.46 -3.50
CA ALA A 218 -5.81 3.52 -4.21
C ALA A 218 -5.03 4.84 -4.19
N ILE A 219 -4.48 5.22 -3.03
CA ILE A 219 -3.67 6.43 -2.87
C ILE A 219 -2.42 6.35 -3.76
N HIS A 220 -1.71 5.21 -3.76
CA HIS A 220 -0.56 5.00 -4.64
C HIS A 220 -0.92 5.14 -6.13
N LEU A 221 -2.08 4.60 -6.54
CA LEU A 221 -2.58 4.73 -7.91
C LEU A 221 -2.89 6.18 -8.28
N VAL A 222 -3.55 6.93 -7.38
CA VAL A 222 -3.82 8.35 -7.60
C VAL A 222 -2.51 9.15 -7.66
N GLY A 223 -1.52 8.80 -6.83
CA GLY A 223 -0.18 9.38 -6.86
C GLY A 223 0.53 9.17 -8.19
N TYR A 224 0.42 7.97 -8.75
CA TYR A 224 0.91 7.68 -10.10
C TYR A 224 0.25 8.56 -11.16
N ILE A 225 -1.07 8.70 -11.13
CA ILE A 225 -1.81 9.54 -12.09
C ILE A 225 -1.39 11.01 -11.95
N ALA A 226 -1.29 11.51 -10.72
CA ALA A 226 -0.84 12.88 -10.44
C ALA A 226 0.59 13.12 -10.96
N ALA A 227 1.50 12.17 -10.76
CA ALA A 227 2.86 12.23 -11.31
C ALA A 227 2.87 12.24 -12.83
N GLY A 228 2.03 11.42 -13.47
CA GLY A 228 1.90 11.36 -14.93
C GLY A 228 1.39 12.66 -15.58
N LEU A 229 0.71 13.54 -14.84
CA LEU A 229 0.30 14.86 -15.32
C LEU A 229 1.44 15.90 -15.32
N LYS A 230 2.52 15.64 -14.58
CA LYS A 230 3.61 16.61 -14.35
C LYS A 230 4.95 16.14 -14.89
N VAL A 231 5.13 14.84 -15.00
CA VAL A 231 6.39 14.22 -15.42
C VAL A 231 6.21 13.60 -16.79
N THR A 232 7.06 14.04 -17.71
CA THR A 232 7.27 13.35 -18.99
C THR A 232 8.58 12.58 -18.92
N VAL A 233 8.47 11.28 -19.20
CA VAL A 233 9.57 10.34 -19.13
C VAL A 233 10.07 10.05 -20.55
N LYS A 234 11.35 10.32 -20.81
CA LYS A 234 12.01 9.94 -22.06
C LYS A 234 13.02 8.84 -21.78
N GLU A 235 12.89 7.74 -22.52
CA GLU A 235 13.84 6.64 -22.51
C GLU A 235 14.79 6.81 -23.70
N GLU A 236 16.09 6.93 -23.43
CA GLU A 236 17.10 6.86 -24.48
C GLU A 236 17.36 5.38 -24.79
N THR A 237 16.64 4.83 -25.77
CA THR A 237 16.93 3.50 -26.33
C THR A 237 17.97 3.62 -27.45
N PRO A 238 19.15 2.98 -27.35
CA PRO A 238 20.05 2.83 -28.48
C PRO A 238 19.44 1.83 -29.47
N GLY A 239 18.96 2.33 -30.61
CA GLY A 239 18.47 1.49 -31.71
C GLY A 239 16.98 1.11 -31.63
N GLY A 240 16.09 2.09 -31.72
CA GLY A 240 14.81 2.11 -32.48
C GLY A 240 13.77 0.96 -32.42
N HIS A 241 13.97 -0.14 -31.70
CA HIS A 241 13.04 -1.27 -31.70
C HIS A 241 12.05 -1.18 -30.51
N SER A 242 10.92 -0.50 -30.75
CA SER A 242 9.81 -0.44 -29.80
C SER A 242 8.87 -1.65 -29.98
N GLY A 243 9.23 -2.78 -29.38
CA GLY A 243 8.37 -3.96 -29.29
C GLY A 243 7.82 -4.16 -27.86
N ILE A 244 6.63 -4.76 -27.74
CA ILE A 244 6.03 -5.15 -26.43
C ILE A 244 7.02 -6.00 -25.61
N TRP A 245 7.79 -6.86 -26.28
CA TRP A 245 8.86 -7.66 -25.68
C TRP A 245 9.94 -6.82 -25.01
N HIS A 246 10.34 -5.68 -25.57
CA HIS A 246 11.32 -4.79 -24.93
C HIS A 246 10.80 -4.25 -23.59
N GLY A 247 9.51 -3.92 -23.50
CA GLY A 247 8.87 -3.50 -22.26
C GLY A 247 8.88 -4.58 -21.18
N LEU A 248 8.59 -5.84 -21.56
CA LEU A 248 8.64 -6.98 -20.63
C LEU A 248 10.07 -7.27 -20.15
N TRP A 249 11.07 -7.18 -21.02
CA TRP A 249 12.48 -7.34 -20.65
C TRP A 249 12.98 -6.18 -19.78
N ALA A 250 12.47 -4.97 -19.98
CA ALA A 250 12.75 -3.83 -19.11
C ALA A 250 12.15 -4.05 -17.70
N GLU A 251 10.99 -4.67 -17.57
CA GLU A 251 10.40 -5.01 -16.26
C GLU A 251 11.28 -5.96 -15.43
N LEU A 252 11.94 -6.92 -16.09
CA LEU A 252 12.77 -7.96 -15.47
C LEU A 252 14.23 -7.54 -15.21
N LYS A 253 14.58 -6.30 -15.55
CA LYS A 253 15.91 -5.76 -15.32
C LYS A 253 15.83 -4.71 -14.20
N PRO A 254 16.56 -4.86 -13.08
CA PRO A 254 16.60 -3.84 -12.04
C PRO A 254 16.99 -2.47 -12.59
N THR A 255 16.33 -1.41 -12.11
CA THR A 255 16.53 -0.04 -12.59
C THR A 255 18.01 0.41 -12.52
N PRO A 256 18.81 0.05 -11.48
CA PRO A 256 20.25 0.36 -11.43
C PRO A 256 21.08 -0.11 -12.63
N TRP A 257 20.61 -1.14 -13.35
CA TRP A 257 21.30 -1.66 -14.54
C TRP A 257 20.60 -1.33 -15.86
N GLN A 258 19.55 -0.51 -15.84
CA GLN A 258 18.89 0.00 -17.05
C GLN A 258 19.59 1.23 -17.64
N SER A 259 19.21 1.60 -18.88
CA SER A 259 19.61 2.90 -19.44
C SER A 259 19.01 4.03 -18.62
N ARG A 260 19.65 5.20 -18.67
CA ARG A 260 19.24 6.36 -17.85
C ARG A 260 17.81 6.77 -18.19
N LEU A 261 17.01 7.00 -17.16
CA LEU A 261 15.71 7.64 -17.31
C LEU A 261 15.89 9.15 -17.21
N VAL A 262 15.56 9.86 -18.30
CA VAL A 262 15.52 11.33 -18.26
C VAL A 262 14.10 11.74 -17.91
N VAL A 263 13.97 12.25 -16.69
CA VAL A 263 12.72 12.78 -16.14
C VAL A 263 12.66 14.27 -16.47
N THR A 264 11.73 14.65 -17.35
CA THR A 264 11.44 16.07 -17.63
C THR A 264 10.19 16.50 -16.87
N LYS A 265 10.33 17.56 -16.09
CA LYS A 265 9.24 18.17 -15.32
C LYS A 265 8.56 19.25 -16.14
N ASP A 266 7.23 19.25 -16.14
CA ASP A 266 6.44 20.39 -16.60
C ASP A 266 6.20 21.33 -15.41
N ASP A 267 6.67 22.56 -15.53
CA ASP A 267 6.52 23.60 -14.51
C ASP A 267 5.10 24.19 -14.48
N ARG A 268 4.24 23.88 -15.47
CA ARG A 268 2.83 24.32 -15.47
C ARG A 268 1.97 23.39 -14.64
N HIS A 269 1.35 23.94 -13.60
CA HIS A 269 0.32 23.23 -12.85
C HIS A 269 -1.00 23.22 -13.63
N SER A 270 -1.44 22.03 -14.06
CA SER A 270 -2.82 21.82 -14.49
C SER A 270 -3.78 21.89 -13.30
N GLY A 271 -4.99 22.41 -13.47
CA GLY A 271 -6.01 22.40 -12.42
C GLY A 271 -6.29 20.98 -11.89
N TRP A 272 -6.26 19.98 -12.78
CA TRP A 272 -6.39 18.57 -12.42
C TRP A 272 -5.24 18.05 -11.55
N PHE A 273 -4.01 18.53 -11.78
CA PHE A 273 -2.87 18.17 -10.93
C PHE A 273 -3.09 18.69 -9.50
N LEU A 274 -3.55 19.94 -9.35
CA LEU A 274 -3.84 20.51 -8.04
C LEU A 274 -4.93 19.73 -7.31
N VAL A 275 -6.02 19.38 -7.99
CA VAL A 275 -7.12 18.57 -7.42
C VAL A 275 -6.59 17.22 -6.90
N LEU A 276 -5.79 16.51 -7.70
CA LEU A 276 -5.27 15.19 -7.31
C LEU A 276 -4.28 15.28 -6.14
N VAL A 277 -3.39 16.28 -6.12
CA VAL A 277 -2.47 16.47 -4.99
C VAL A 277 -3.21 16.87 -3.72
N SER A 278 -4.23 17.71 -3.80
CA SER A 278 -5.11 18.01 -2.66
C SER A 278 -5.84 16.75 -2.17
N PHE A 279 -6.33 15.92 -3.09
CA PHE A 279 -6.94 14.65 -2.75
C PHE A 279 -5.96 13.70 -2.06
N LEU A 280 -4.71 13.59 -2.53
CA LEU A 280 -3.68 12.77 -1.91
C LEU A 280 -3.36 13.23 -0.49
N TYR A 281 -3.20 14.54 -0.29
CA TYR A 281 -2.93 15.11 1.03
C TYR A 281 -4.04 14.80 2.04
N ILE A 282 -5.31 14.99 1.66
CA ILE A 282 -6.45 14.66 2.50
C ILE A 282 -6.59 13.13 2.64
N GLY A 283 -6.35 12.40 1.55
CA GLY A 283 -6.46 10.95 1.47
C GLY A 283 -5.50 10.23 2.43
N ASP A 284 -4.24 10.68 2.51
CA ASP A 284 -3.26 10.14 3.46
C ASP A 284 -3.72 10.31 4.92
N ALA A 285 -4.25 11.48 5.26
CA ALA A 285 -4.77 11.77 6.59
C ALA A 285 -6.02 10.93 6.91
N LEU A 286 -6.97 10.85 5.97
CA LEU A 286 -8.17 10.03 6.10
C LEU A 286 -7.82 8.54 6.21
N GLN A 287 -6.81 8.07 5.50
CA GLN A 287 -6.41 6.68 5.51
C GLN A 287 -5.85 6.25 6.87
N VAL A 288 -5.01 7.09 7.49
CA VAL A 288 -4.51 6.82 8.84
C VAL A 288 -5.62 6.94 9.87
N PHE A 289 -6.45 7.99 9.77
CA PHE A 289 -7.59 8.16 10.67
C PHE A 289 -8.56 6.98 10.61
N PHE A 290 -8.95 6.56 9.40
CA PHE A 290 -9.83 5.42 9.17
C PHE A 290 -9.20 4.14 9.70
N GLY A 291 -7.93 3.87 9.38
CA GLY A 291 -7.20 2.73 9.91
C GLY A 291 -7.20 2.69 11.44
N THR A 292 -6.95 3.84 12.09
CA THR A 292 -6.87 3.92 13.55
C THR A 292 -8.23 3.64 14.16
N LEU A 293 -9.30 4.21 13.59
CA LEU A 293 -10.66 3.97 14.01
C LEU A 293 -11.06 2.49 13.86
N ILE A 294 -10.80 1.87 12.70
CA ILE A 294 -11.13 0.45 12.47
C ILE A 294 -10.33 -0.44 13.43
N LEU A 295 -9.01 -0.31 13.44
CA LEU A 295 -8.13 -1.24 14.15
C LEU A 295 -8.21 -1.12 15.67
N SER A 296 -8.43 0.09 16.21
CA SER A 296 -8.68 0.28 17.65
C SER A 296 -10.06 -0.22 18.09
N SER A 297 -10.97 -0.45 17.15
CA SER A 297 -12.31 -0.99 17.44
C SER A 297 -12.37 -2.51 17.29
N LEU A 298 -11.26 -3.17 16.94
CA LEU A 298 -11.19 -4.63 16.86
C LEU A 298 -11.08 -5.22 18.26
N VAL A 299 -11.96 -6.18 18.56
CA VAL A 299 -11.94 -6.98 19.79
C VAL A 299 -11.63 -8.44 19.50
N PHE A 300 -11.38 -9.21 20.57
CA PHE A 300 -11.02 -10.63 20.56
C PHE A 300 -9.60 -10.91 20.02
N ILE A 301 -8.69 -9.96 20.22
CA ILE A 301 -7.27 -10.07 19.89
C ILE A 301 -6.48 -9.88 21.19
N SER A 302 -5.43 -10.68 21.40
CA SER A 302 -4.56 -10.51 22.57
C SER A 302 -3.54 -9.40 22.33
N VAL A 303 -2.95 -8.88 23.40
CA VAL A 303 -1.83 -7.92 23.31
C VAL A 303 -0.67 -8.53 22.51
N ARG A 304 -0.37 -9.81 22.73
CA ARG A 304 0.68 -10.53 22.02
C ARG A 304 0.38 -10.66 20.53
N ASP A 305 -0.82 -11.11 20.17
CA ASP A 305 -1.21 -11.27 18.76
C ASP A 305 -1.22 -9.93 18.05
N SER A 306 -1.73 -8.88 18.70
CA SER A 306 -1.70 -7.51 18.20
C SER A 306 -0.29 -7.04 17.86
N ALA A 307 0.66 -7.20 18.79
CA ALA A 307 2.06 -6.85 18.56
C ALA A 307 2.65 -7.63 17.37
N VAL A 308 2.39 -8.93 17.28
CA VAL A 308 2.86 -9.78 16.17
C VAL A 308 2.29 -9.29 14.83
N ILE A 309 1.01 -8.92 14.77
CA ILE A 309 0.37 -8.37 13.56
C ILE A 309 1.06 -7.07 13.14
N VAL A 310 1.24 -6.13 14.06
CA VAL A 310 1.89 -4.84 13.77
C VAL A 310 3.33 -5.02 13.28
N ILE A 311 4.10 -5.91 13.92
CA ILE A 311 5.46 -6.23 13.50
C ILE A 311 5.47 -6.81 12.08
N ARG A 312 4.56 -7.75 11.77
CA ARG A 312 4.48 -8.36 10.43
C ARG A 312 4.07 -7.34 9.37
N LEU A 313 3.10 -6.47 9.63
CA LEU A 313 2.72 -5.39 8.72
C LEU A 313 3.89 -4.43 8.48
N THR A 314 4.60 -4.06 9.55
CA THR A 314 5.76 -3.17 9.47
C THR A 314 6.91 -3.80 8.69
N ALA A 315 7.17 -5.09 8.91
CA ALA A 315 8.19 -5.83 8.16
C ALA A 315 7.88 -5.83 6.66
N SER A 316 6.64 -6.13 6.25
CA SER A 316 6.22 -6.06 4.85
C SER A 316 6.45 -4.67 4.24
N ALA A 317 6.07 -3.61 4.97
CA ALA A 317 6.29 -2.23 4.53
C ALA A 317 7.79 -1.88 4.40
N LEU A 318 8.63 -2.32 5.34
CA LEU A 318 10.07 -2.08 5.31
C LEU A 318 10.77 -2.81 4.18
N PHE A 319 10.42 -4.08 3.92
CA PHE A 319 10.96 -4.81 2.77
C PHE A 319 10.55 -4.16 1.45
N ALA A 320 9.28 -3.77 1.32
CA ALA A 320 8.79 -3.09 0.13
C ALA A 320 9.52 -1.75 -0.09
N ARG A 321 9.69 -0.96 0.97
CA ARG A 321 10.43 0.30 0.93
C ARG A 321 11.92 0.08 0.62
N GLY A 322 12.53 -0.97 1.15
CA GLY A 322 13.93 -1.31 0.87
C GLY A 322 14.15 -1.60 -0.63
N ILE A 323 13.29 -2.42 -1.24
CA ILE A 323 13.32 -2.68 -2.69
C ILE A 323 13.11 -1.38 -3.47
N LEU A 324 12.12 -0.58 -3.06
CA LEU A 324 11.80 0.67 -3.73
C LEU A 324 12.97 1.67 -3.69
N LEU A 325 13.64 1.82 -2.54
CA LEU A 325 14.80 2.70 -2.42
C LEU A 325 15.96 2.20 -3.29
N TYR A 326 16.22 0.90 -3.28
CA TYR A 326 17.20 0.28 -4.16
C TYR A 326 16.94 0.64 -5.63
N GLU A 327 15.69 0.54 -6.09
CA GLU A 327 15.31 0.84 -7.47
C GLU A 327 15.35 2.34 -7.81
N ILE A 328 14.92 3.22 -6.90
CA ILE A 328 14.85 4.67 -7.15
C ILE A 328 16.22 5.34 -7.17
N THR A 329 17.21 4.80 -6.43
CA THR A 329 18.58 5.37 -6.40
C THR A 329 19.26 5.43 -7.77
N ALA A 330 18.73 4.69 -8.75
CA ALA A 330 19.19 4.69 -10.14
C ALA A 330 18.68 5.86 -10.99
N PHE A 331 17.64 6.58 -10.54
CA PHE A 331 17.12 7.72 -11.27
C PHE A 331 18.12 8.89 -11.22
N THR A 332 18.25 9.62 -12.33
CA THR A 332 19.01 10.86 -12.40
C THR A 332 18.17 11.91 -13.09
N THR A 333 17.89 13.02 -12.42
CA THR A 333 17.26 14.18 -13.06
C THR A 333 18.32 14.96 -13.83
N GLU A 334 18.11 15.17 -15.14
CA GLU A 334 18.87 16.20 -15.85
C GLU A 334 18.37 17.56 -15.36
N LYS A 335 19.15 18.21 -14.49
CA LYS A 335 19.02 19.65 -14.35
C LYS A 335 19.30 20.23 -15.73
N LYS A 336 18.27 20.80 -16.36
CA LYS A 336 18.39 21.63 -17.55
C LYS A 336 19.52 22.63 -17.25
N LYS A 337 20.70 22.40 -17.83
CA LYS A 337 21.76 23.41 -17.83
C LYS A 337 21.12 24.66 -18.40
N ARG A 338 20.83 25.66 -17.56
CA ARG A 338 20.74 27.03 -18.04
C ARG A 338 22.14 27.35 -18.53
N ASN A 339 22.42 27.06 -19.79
CA ASN A 339 23.54 27.65 -20.49
C ASN A 339 23.21 29.13 -20.66
N LEU A 340 23.56 29.92 -19.64
CA LEU A 340 24.06 31.27 -19.81
C LEU A 340 25.44 31.30 -19.14
N SER A 341 26.40 30.63 -19.77
CA SER A 341 27.67 31.33 -19.96
C SER A 341 27.73 31.61 -21.44
N GLY A 342 27.78 32.89 -21.82
CA GLY A 342 28.14 33.24 -23.18
C GLY A 342 29.57 32.80 -23.42
N MET A 343 29.76 31.55 -23.86
CA MET A 343 30.86 31.10 -24.71
C MET A 343 30.77 29.57 -24.86
N THR A 344 30.47 29.13 -26.08
CA THR A 344 30.75 27.79 -26.58
C THR A 344 32.25 27.60 -26.69
N LEU A 345 32.83 26.69 -25.89
CA LEU A 345 34.11 26.08 -26.18
C LEU A 345 33.87 24.58 -26.41
N TYR A 346 34.05 24.14 -27.65
CA TYR A 346 34.15 22.73 -27.98
C TYR A 346 35.61 22.32 -27.77
N THR A 347 35.83 21.37 -26.87
CA THR A 347 37.02 20.52 -26.89
C THR A 347 36.55 19.09 -27.06
N SER A 348 36.72 18.59 -28.28
CA SER A 348 36.80 17.16 -28.59
C SER A 348 38.07 16.60 -27.96
N LEU A 349 37.99 15.47 -27.28
CA LEU A 349 39.15 14.60 -27.11
C LEU A 349 38.72 13.15 -27.31
N GLU A 350 39.57 12.49 -28.09
CA GLU A 350 39.56 11.17 -28.72
C GLU A 350 39.29 9.98 -27.79
#